data_AF-A0A923XBV5-F1
#
_entry.id   AF-A0A923XBV5-F1
#
_cell.length_a   1.000
_cell.length_b   1.000
_cell.length_c   1.000
_cell.angle_alpha   90.00
_cell.angle_beta   90.00
_cell.angle_gamma   90.00
#
_symmetry.space_group_name_H-M   'P 1'
#
loop_
_entity.id
_entity.type
_entity.pdbx_description
1 polymer ?
#
loop_
_entity_poly.entity_id
_entity_poly.type
_entity_poly.pdbx_seq_one_letter_code
_entity_poly.pdbx_strand_id
1 'polypeptide(L)'
;MVNLRRWLVLSTLILASSFQAIAGTDSETMEKARGLFARGQFQKATELYTAIPASSDFWLEALEERAWSEVRMGDYEKALADLQSITSPVWSSQVGPETYMLSTFVSLKICAYKDVVKKIETFKKRMLPRVDALQAMLDQPLPESFWKLSSLIQKGQMTMDSLGSAAERYPRYFFRDKELIAALKANKKEKVQNRMRLLAQQDMSEIELNLKKMKIIDVEVIQKVLLADKKAKKQKSDLRFASLNSDEKLTFPVTDDEVWVDEVGHFEAKADKCPYDTRKSL
;
A
#
# COMPACT_ATOMS: atom_id res chain seq x y z
N MET A 1 33.38 7.86 -66.46
CA MET A 1 33.13 6.41 -66.32
C MET A 1 33.16 6.10 -64.82
N VAL A 2 32.05 6.17 -64.10
CA VAL A 2 30.95 5.19 -63.99
C VAL A 2 31.36 3.95 -63.17
N ASN A 3 30.92 3.87 -61.91
CA ASN A 3 30.05 2.83 -61.32
C ASN A 3 30.12 2.88 -59.78
N LEU A 4 29.12 3.37 -59.04
CA LEU A 4 27.79 2.81 -58.70
C LEU A 4 27.77 1.50 -57.88
N ARG A 5 27.17 1.65 -56.69
CA ARG A 5 26.24 0.75 -55.94
C ARG A 5 26.77 -0.32 -54.98
N ARG A 6 26.39 -0.15 -53.70
CA ARG A 6 25.41 -0.98 -52.95
C ARG A 6 25.17 -0.35 -51.56
N TRP A 7 24.03 0.31 -51.33
CA TRP A 7 22.83 -0.21 -50.65
C TRP A 7 23.11 -1.05 -49.40
N LEU A 8 22.83 -0.49 -48.21
CA LEU A 8 22.15 -1.16 -47.11
C LEU A 8 21.51 -0.10 -46.20
N VAL A 9 20.17 -0.03 -46.31
CA VAL A 9 19.25 0.52 -45.31
C VAL A 9 19.14 -0.52 -44.20
N LEU A 10 19.32 -0.11 -42.94
CA LEU A 10 18.83 -0.78 -41.72
C LEU A 10 18.94 0.28 -40.61
N SER A 11 17.85 0.99 -40.29
CA SER A 11 16.87 0.58 -39.27
C SER A 11 17.53 0.10 -37.98
N THR A 12 17.74 1.04 -37.05
CA THR A 12 17.34 0.88 -35.65
C THR A 12 17.43 2.24 -34.96
N LEU A 13 16.30 2.96 -34.95
CA LEU A 13 15.93 3.77 -33.80
C LEU A 13 15.89 2.80 -32.60
N ILE A 14 16.95 2.79 -31.80
CA ILE A 14 16.84 2.43 -30.40
C ILE A 14 17.16 3.72 -29.67
N LEU A 15 16.10 4.50 -29.42
CA LEU A 15 16.06 5.35 -28.24
C LEU A 15 16.15 4.37 -27.06
N ALA A 16 17.38 3.98 -26.72
CA ALA A 16 17.70 3.51 -25.39
C ALA A 16 17.38 4.72 -24.54
N SER A 17 16.18 4.71 -23.96
CA SER A 17 15.86 5.50 -22.80
C SER A 17 16.99 5.16 -21.84
N SER A 18 17.92 6.10 -21.71
CA SER A 18 18.91 6.07 -20.66
C SER A 18 18.10 6.02 -19.38
N PHE A 19 17.91 4.83 -18.83
CA PHE A 19 17.81 4.69 -17.39
C PHE A 19 19.07 5.36 -16.90
N GLN A 20 19.00 6.65 -16.56
CA GLN A 20 20.01 7.28 -15.75
C GLN A 20 20.09 6.38 -14.53
N ALA A 21 21.15 5.57 -14.47
CA ALA A 21 21.52 4.88 -13.26
C ALA A 21 21.64 5.97 -12.20
N ILE A 22 20.66 6.03 -11.31
CA ILE A 22 20.76 6.81 -10.09
C ILE A 22 21.93 6.15 -9.37
N ALA A 23 23.11 6.72 -9.54
CA ALA A 23 24.36 6.21 -8.99
C ALA A 23 24.31 6.43 -7.47
N GLY A 24 23.83 5.42 -6.76
CA GLY A 24 23.72 5.39 -5.30
C GLY A 24 23.19 4.03 -4.86
N THR A 25 23.36 3.70 -3.58
CA THR A 25 22.75 2.48 -3.01
C THR A 25 21.22 2.64 -2.95
N ASP A 26 20.47 1.54 -2.88
CA ASP A 26 19.01 1.60 -2.74
C ASP A 26 18.58 2.43 -1.51
N SER A 27 19.35 2.35 -0.42
CA SER A 27 19.14 3.17 0.78
C SER A 27 19.29 4.67 0.51
N GLU A 28 20.27 5.09 -0.29
CA GLU A 28 20.48 6.49 -0.68
C GLU A 28 19.35 6.97 -1.61
N THR A 29 18.89 6.10 -2.50
CA THR A 29 17.73 6.39 -3.36
C THR A 29 16.47 6.60 -2.54
N MET A 30 16.22 5.74 -1.52
CA MET A 30 15.11 5.91 -0.57
C MET A 30 15.21 7.23 0.20
N GLU A 31 16.38 7.58 0.72
CA GLU A 31 16.58 8.85 1.45
C GLU A 31 16.32 10.07 0.56
N LYS A 32 16.82 10.04 -0.68
CA LYS A 32 16.58 11.10 -1.66
C LYS A 32 15.09 11.21 -2.01
N ALA A 33 14.40 10.09 -2.19
CA ALA A 33 12.97 10.04 -2.47
C ALA A 33 12.15 10.65 -1.33
N ARG A 34 12.46 10.29 -0.07
CA ARG A 34 11.84 10.88 1.12
C ARG A 34 12.09 12.39 1.22
N GLY A 35 13.30 12.84 0.88
CA GLY A 35 13.61 14.27 0.81
C GLY A 35 12.84 15.03 -0.29
N LEU A 36 12.55 14.39 -1.42
CA LEU A 36 11.69 14.96 -2.47
C LEU A 36 10.23 14.99 -2.02
N PHE A 37 9.73 13.91 -1.40
CA PHE A 37 8.39 13.83 -0.84
C PHE A 37 8.15 14.94 0.20
N ALA A 38 9.09 15.13 1.13
CA ALA A 38 9.01 16.17 2.16
C ALA A 38 8.93 17.59 1.57
N ARG A 39 9.51 17.82 0.38
CA ARG A 39 9.44 19.09 -0.35
C ARG A 39 8.22 19.22 -1.27
N GLY A 40 7.28 18.28 -1.21
CA GLY A 40 6.09 18.24 -2.05
C GLY A 40 6.34 17.85 -3.51
N GLN A 41 7.55 17.36 -3.84
CA GLN A 41 7.90 16.92 -5.20
C GLN A 41 7.51 15.45 -5.38
N PHE A 42 6.21 15.16 -5.28
CA PHE A 42 5.68 13.79 -5.25
C PHE A 42 5.99 12.99 -6.51
N GLN A 43 5.84 13.59 -7.69
CA GLN A 43 6.14 12.90 -8.95
C GLN A 43 7.60 12.43 -9.03
N LYS A 44 8.55 13.29 -8.65
CA LYS A 44 9.98 12.92 -8.62
C LYS A 44 10.28 11.90 -7.53
N ALA A 45 9.57 11.94 -6.40
CA ALA A 45 9.69 10.91 -5.36
C ALA A 45 9.21 9.55 -5.89
N THR A 46 8.05 9.51 -6.56
CA THR A 46 7.51 8.33 -7.24
C THR A 46 8.49 7.73 -8.26
N GLU A 47 9.17 8.56 -9.05
CA GLU A 47 10.21 8.12 -10.00
C GLU A 47 11.35 7.39 -9.28
N LEU A 48 11.83 7.93 -8.15
CA LEU A 48 12.90 7.29 -7.38
C LEU A 48 12.45 6.01 -6.68
N TYR A 49 11.25 5.98 -6.09
CA TYR A 49 10.72 4.74 -5.50
C TYR A 49 10.53 3.65 -6.56
N THR A 50 10.13 4.03 -7.78
CA THR A 50 9.97 3.09 -8.90
C THR A 50 11.30 2.51 -9.38
N ALA A 51 12.41 3.22 -9.18
CA ALA A 51 13.74 2.74 -9.55
C ALA A 51 14.27 1.65 -8.60
N ILE A 52 13.65 1.45 -7.43
CA ILE A 52 14.03 0.38 -6.50
C ILE A 52 13.59 -0.98 -7.07
N PRO A 53 14.54 -1.91 -7.35
CA PRO A 53 14.20 -3.18 -7.97
C PRO A 53 13.49 -4.13 -6.99
N ALA A 54 12.67 -5.06 -7.50
CA ALA A 54 11.97 -6.05 -6.68
C ALA A 54 12.89 -6.99 -5.87
N SER A 55 14.14 -7.15 -6.30
CA SER A 55 15.16 -7.89 -5.55
C SER A 55 15.77 -7.09 -4.39
N SER A 56 15.48 -5.80 -4.30
CA SER A 56 15.93 -4.96 -3.19
C SER A 56 15.13 -5.26 -1.94
N ASP A 57 15.82 -5.30 -0.81
CA ASP A 57 15.17 -5.40 0.50
C ASP A 57 14.34 -4.15 0.83
N PHE A 58 14.56 -3.03 0.13
CA PHE A 58 13.77 -1.79 0.26
C PHE A 58 12.50 -1.77 -0.60
N TRP A 59 12.24 -2.80 -1.39
CA TRP A 59 11.18 -2.76 -2.40
C TRP A 59 9.77 -2.61 -1.80
N LEU A 60 9.47 -3.31 -0.69
CA LEU A 60 8.16 -3.20 -0.04
C LEU A 60 7.94 -1.79 0.53
N GLU A 61 8.96 -1.21 1.16
CA GLU A 61 8.96 0.18 1.63
C GLU A 61 8.79 1.16 0.48
N ALA A 62 9.49 0.93 -0.63
CA ALA A 62 9.40 1.79 -1.80
C ALA A 62 7.97 1.79 -2.37
N LEU A 63 7.29 0.64 -2.41
CA LEU A 63 5.89 0.56 -2.83
C LEU A 63 4.94 1.26 -1.84
N GLU A 64 5.12 1.10 -0.54
CA GLU A 64 4.33 1.81 0.47
C GLU A 64 4.50 3.35 0.35
N GLU A 65 5.75 3.82 0.22
CA GLU A 65 6.07 5.26 0.12
C GLU A 65 5.72 5.85 -1.27
N ARG A 66 5.75 5.03 -2.33
CA ARG A 66 5.22 5.39 -3.65
C ARG A 66 3.71 5.57 -3.60
N ALA A 67 2.98 4.65 -2.98
CA ALA A 67 1.54 4.76 -2.81
C ALA A 67 1.16 6.03 -2.01
N TRP A 68 1.96 6.41 -1.00
CA TRP A 68 1.80 7.70 -0.32
C TRP A 68 1.96 8.88 -1.28
N SER A 69 2.99 8.86 -2.13
CA SER A 69 3.24 9.91 -3.12
C SER A 69 2.08 10.04 -4.11
N GLU A 70 1.54 8.92 -4.58
CA GLU A 70 0.38 8.85 -5.48
C GLU A 70 -0.90 9.36 -4.83
N VAL A 71 -1.16 8.99 -3.58
CA VAL A 71 -2.25 9.53 -2.76
C VAL A 71 -2.16 11.06 -2.65
N ARG A 72 -0.95 11.62 -2.50
CA ARG A 72 -0.74 13.07 -2.44
C ARG A 72 -0.98 13.78 -3.78
N MET A 73 -0.87 13.06 -4.89
CA MET A 73 -1.21 13.54 -6.23
C MET A 73 -2.69 13.32 -6.58
N GLY A 74 -3.42 12.54 -5.78
CA GLY A 74 -4.82 12.17 -6.04
C GLY A 74 -4.97 10.94 -6.94
N ASP A 75 -3.87 10.23 -7.24
CA ASP A 75 -3.81 9.04 -8.08
C ASP A 75 -4.16 7.78 -7.24
N TYR A 76 -5.39 7.72 -6.73
CA TYR A 76 -5.81 6.66 -5.81
C TYR A 76 -5.79 5.26 -6.44
N GLU A 77 -6.03 5.15 -7.74
CA GLU A 77 -6.03 3.88 -8.47
C GLU A 77 -4.62 3.29 -8.55
N LYS A 78 -3.61 4.12 -8.78
CA LYS A 78 -2.20 3.69 -8.77
C LYS A 78 -1.79 3.26 -7.37
N ALA A 79 -2.14 4.08 -6.36
CA ALA A 79 -1.84 3.76 -4.97
C ALA A 79 -2.50 2.45 -4.54
N LEU A 80 -3.73 2.20 -5.00
CA LEU A 80 -4.42 0.94 -4.74
C LEU A 80 -3.70 -0.26 -5.36
N ALA A 81 -3.17 -0.14 -6.59
CA ALA A 81 -2.45 -1.22 -7.25
C ALA A 81 -1.18 -1.62 -6.49
N ASP A 82 -0.42 -0.64 -6.01
CA ASP A 82 0.77 -0.88 -5.17
C ASP A 82 0.40 -1.56 -3.86
N LEU A 83 -0.59 -1.01 -3.16
CA LEU A 83 -1.02 -1.52 -1.86
C LEU A 83 -1.63 -2.92 -1.96
N GLN A 84 -2.37 -3.21 -3.02
CA GLN A 84 -2.91 -4.55 -3.25
C GLN A 84 -1.80 -5.58 -3.50
N SER A 85 -0.71 -5.17 -4.18
CA SER A 85 0.44 -6.03 -4.43
C SER A 85 1.12 -6.43 -3.12
N ILE A 86 1.40 -5.47 -2.24
CA ILE A 86 2.14 -5.71 -0.98
C ILE A 86 1.26 -6.22 0.17
N THR A 87 -0.07 -6.09 0.09
CA THR A 87 -1.01 -6.72 1.05
C THR A 87 -1.42 -8.14 0.68
N SER A 88 -0.92 -8.67 -0.44
CA SER A 88 -1.16 -10.05 -0.85
C SER A 88 -0.66 -11.07 0.19
N PRO A 89 -1.19 -12.31 0.20
CA PRO A 89 -0.78 -13.33 1.18
C PRO A 89 0.73 -13.57 1.23
N VAL A 90 1.43 -13.42 0.11
CA VAL A 90 2.89 -13.60 -0.01
C VAL A 90 3.64 -12.60 0.88
N TRP A 91 3.26 -11.33 0.84
CA TRP A 91 3.96 -10.25 1.53
C TRP A 91 3.30 -9.81 2.84
N SER A 92 2.12 -10.33 3.16
CA SER A 92 1.32 -9.93 4.33
C SER A 92 2.02 -10.06 5.69
N SER A 93 3.05 -10.93 5.79
CA SER A 93 3.87 -11.10 6.99
C SER A 93 4.99 -10.06 7.12
N GLN A 94 5.29 -9.36 6.02
CA GLN A 94 6.45 -8.48 5.86
C GLN A 94 6.05 -6.99 5.84
N VAL A 95 4.79 -6.67 5.55
CA VAL A 95 4.28 -5.30 5.55
C VAL A 95 3.81 -4.82 6.92
N GLY A 96 3.92 -3.51 7.15
CA GLY A 96 3.57 -2.85 8.40
C GLY A 96 2.08 -2.50 8.54
N PRO A 97 1.68 -1.96 9.70
CA PRO A 97 0.31 -1.49 9.93
C PRO A 97 -0.07 -0.31 9.02
N GLU A 98 0.90 0.52 8.62
CA GLU A 98 0.67 1.67 7.75
C GLU A 98 0.19 1.27 6.35
N THR A 99 0.76 0.23 5.75
CA THR A 99 0.30 -0.33 4.46
C THR A 99 -1.21 -0.60 4.47
N TYR A 100 -1.70 -1.30 5.49
CA TYR A 100 -3.13 -1.62 5.61
C TYR A 100 -3.98 -0.38 5.87
N MET A 101 -3.47 0.53 6.69
CA MET A 101 -4.14 1.80 6.96
C MET A 101 -4.29 2.63 5.68
N LEU A 102 -3.21 2.77 4.91
CA LEU A 102 -3.21 3.49 3.64
C LEU A 102 -4.12 2.82 2.62
N SER A 103 -4.10 1.48 2.52
CA SER A 103 -4.98 0.73 1.60
C SER A 103 -6.46 0.93 1.95
N THR A 104 -6.78 1.04 3.24
CA THR A 104 -8.13 1.31 3.73
C THR A 104 -8.54 2.75 3.44
N PHE A 105 -7.63 3.70 3.66
CA PHE A 105 -7.84 5.11 3.31
C PHE A 105 -8.09 5.29 1.81
N VAL A 106 -7.30 4.64 0.95
CA VAL A 106 -7.48 4.66 -0.51
C VAL A 106 -8.85 4.09 -0.89
N SER A 107 -9.25 2.94 -0.32
CA SER A 107 -10.60 2.38 -0.53
C SER A 107 -11.71 3.33 -0.11
N LEU A 108 -11.54 4.06 0.99
CA LEU A 108 -12.48 5.12 1.40
C LEU A 108 -12.55 6.23 0.34
N LYS A 109 -11.42 6.67 -0.20
CA LYS A 109 -11.36 7.76 -1.20
C LYS A 109 -12.00 7.41 -2.53
N ILE A 110 -11.94 6.15 -2.94
CA ILE A 110 -12.65 5.64 -4.13
C ILE A 110 -14.06 5.12 -3.81
N CYS A 111 -14.56 5.36 -2.59
CA CYS A 111 -15.89 4.94 -2.14
C CYS A 111 -16.17 3.42 -2.17
N ALA A 112 -15.13 2.60 -2.12
CA ALA A 112 -15.21 1.15 -1.98
C ALA A 112 -15.46 0.76 -0.51
N TYR A 113 -16.63 1.14 0.04
CA TYR A 113 -16.92 0.99 1.48
C TYR A 113 -16.93 -0.47 1.97
N LYS A 114 -17.35 -1.42 1.12
CA LYS A 114 -17.26 -2.86 1.45
C LYS A 114 -15.81 -3.29 1.67
N ASP A 115 -14.89 -2.78 0.85
CA ASP A 115 -13.46 -3.06 0.97
C ASP A 115 -12.85 -2.38 2.19
N VAL A 116 -13.33 -1.20 2.58
CA VAL A 116 -12.91 -0.54 3.83
C VAL A 116 -13.15 -1.46 5.03
N VAL A 117 -14.38 -1.98 5.18
CA VAL A 117 -14.72 -2.89 6.29
C VAL A 117 -13.87 -4.16 6.23
N LYS A 118 -13.72 -4.76 5.05
CA LYS A 118 -12.88 -5.97 4.86
C LYS A 118 -11.41 -5.73 5.23
N LYS A 119 -10.85 -4.56 4.88
CA LYS A 119 -9.46 -4.20 5.18
C LYS A 119 -9.24 -3.89 6.65
N ILE A 120 -10.23 -3.30 7.34
CA ILE A 120 -10.20 -3.14 8.81
C ILE A 120 -10.14 -4.51 9.51
N GLU A 121 -10.95 -5.48 9.09
CA GLU A 121 -10.90 -6.83 9.65
C GLU A 121 -9.58 -7.55 9.32
N THR A 122 -9.06 -7.34 8.11
CA THR A 122 -7.74 -7.87 7.71
C THR A 122 -6.62 -7.27 8.56
N PHE A 123 -6.65 -5.97 8.83
CA PHE A 123 -5.71 -5.29 9.72
C PHE A 123 -5.70 -5.95 11.10
N LYS A 124 -6.88 -6.13 11.72
CA LYS A 124 -6.99 -6.77 13.05
C LYS A 124 -6.42 -8.18 13.03
N LYS A 125 -6.80 -8.99 12.02
CA LYS A 125 -6.33 -10.37 11.87
C LYS A 125 -4.80 -10.48 11.79
N ARG A 126 -4.15 -9.50 11.16
CA ARG A 126 -2.69 -9.49 10.97
C ARG A 126 -1.94 -8.85 12.13
N MET A 127 -2.45 -7.75 12.67
CA MET A 127 -1.73 -6.95 13.65
C MET A 127 -1.92 -7.45 15.09
N LEU A 128 -3.03 -8.12 15.43
CA LEU A 128 -3.21 -8.66 16.78
C LEU A 128 -2.16 -9.71 17.17
N PRO A 129 -1.90 -10.76 16.36
CA PRO A 129 -0.84 -11.72 16.67
C PRO A 129 0.55 -11.07 16.72
N ARG A 130 0.78 -10.03 15.91
CA ARG A 130 2.02 -9.25 15.94
C ARG A 130 2.17 -8.50 17.27
N VAL A 131 1.11 -7.86 17.76
CA VAL A 131 1.10 -7.20 19.07
C VAL A 131 1.43 -8.21 20.18
N ASP A 132 0.84 -9.40 20.15
CA ASP A 132 1.13 -10.45 21.13
C ASP A 132 2.61 -10.87 21.09
N ALA A 133 3.18 -11.02 19.89
CA ALA A 133 4.59 -11.37 19.72
C ALA A 133 5.54 -10.25 20.21
N LEU A 134 5.22 -8.99 19.90
CA LEU A 134 6.00 -7.83 20.35
C LEU A 134 5.91 -7.64 21.87
N GLN A 135 4.74 -7.84 22.46
CA GLN A 135 4.54 -7.81 23.91
C GLN A 135 5.37 -8.89 24.60
N ALA A 136 5.38 -10.11 24.07
CA ALA A 136 6.20 -11.20 24.59
C ALA A 136 7.71 -10.85 24.58
N MET A 137 8.19 -10.06 23.62
CA MET A 137 9.59 -9.58 23.61
C MET A 137 9.91 -8.57 24.71
N LEU A 138 8.92 -7.82 25.20
CA LEU A 138 9.09 -6.92 26.33
C LEU A 138 9.26 -7.73 27.61
N ASP A 139 8.41 -8.74 27.78
CA ASP A 139 8.27 -9.49 29.03
C ASP A 139 9.29 -10.62 29.17
N GLN A 140 9.77 -11.19 28.06
CA GLN A 140 10.64 -12.37 28.05
C GLN A 140 12.03 -12.08 27.44
N PRO A 141 13.07 -12.87 27.81
CA PRO A 141 14.34 -12.89 27.09
C PRO A 141 14.14 -13.22 25.60
N LEU A 142 15.02 -12.70 24.74
CA LEU A 142 14.99 -13.01 23.31
C LEU A 142 15.08 -14.52 23.09
N PRO A 143 14.20 -15.10 22.25
CA PRO A 143 14.13 -16.54 22.05
C PRO A 143 15.40 -17.08 21.36
N GLU A 144 15.70 -18.36 21.54
CA GLU A 144 16.85 -19.02 20.89
C GLU A 144 16.81 -18.87 19.36
N SER A 145 15.61 -18.82 18.76
CA SER A 145 15.42 -18.57 17.34
C SER A 145 16.06 -17.26 16.88
N PHE A 146 16.00 -16.21 17.70
CA PHE A 146 16.64 -14.92 17.37
C PHE A 146 18.17 -15.06 17.32
N TRP A 147 18.76 -15.77 18.28
CA TRP A 147 20.21 -15.97 18.34
C TRP A 147 20.75 -16.84 17.19
N LYS A 148 19.92 -17.70 16.59
CA LYS A 148 20.27 -18.40 15.35
C LYS A 148 20.41 -17.44 14.17
N LEU A 149 19.59 -16.38 14.15
CA LEU A 149 19.62 -15.35 13.10
C LEU A 149 20.76 -14.35 13.27
N SER A 150 21.33 -14.19 14.48
CA SER A 150 22.30 -13.14 14.77
C SER A 150 23.53 -13.16 13.85
N SER A 151 23.98 -14.35 13.43
CA SER A 151 25.11 -14.49 12.52
C SER A 151 24.82 -13.95 11.11
N LEU A 152 23.60 -14.13 10.61
CA LEU A 152 23.15 -13.58 9.32
C LEU A 152 23.01 -12.06 9.39
N ILE A 153 22.46 -11.56 10.50
CA ILE A 153 22.31 -10.12 10.76
C ILE A 153 23.67 -9.43 10.81
N GLN A 154 24.64 -9.99 11.55
CA GLN A 154 26.00 -9.44 11.65
C GLN A 154 26.72 -9.35 10.30
N LYS A 155 26.45 -10.31 9.40
CA LYS A 155 27.01 -10.37 8.04
C LYS A 155 26.24 -9.53 7.03
N GLY A 156 25.10 -8.92 7.41
CA GLY A 156 24.24 -8.18 6.49
C GLY A 156 23.58 -9.06 5.43
N GLN A 157 23.40 -10.36 5.71
CA GLN A 157 22.79 -11.34 4.80
C GLN A 157 21.30 -11.58 5.11
N MET A 158 20.75 -10.86 6.08
CA MET A 158 19.34 -10.95 6.44
C MET A 158 18.53 -9.96 5.59
N THR A 159 17.47 -10.46 4.96
CA THR A 159 16.45 -9.71 4.21
C THR A 159 15.05 -10.08 4.69
N MET A 160 14.04 -9.27 4.36
CA MET A 160 12.63 -9.59 4.66
C MET A 160 12.20 -10.92 4.03
N ASP A 161 12.64 -11.20 2.80
CA ASP A 161 12.37 -12.46 2.11
C ASP A 161 12.93 -13.66 2.89
N SER A 162 14.18 -13.56 3.36
CA SER A 162 14.80 -14.63 4.15
C SER A 162 14.18 -14.83 5.54
N LEU A 163 13.46 -13.84 6.08
CA LEU A 163 12.64 -14.00 7.30
C LEU A 163 11.32 -14.71 7.00
N GLY A 164 10.74 -14.51 5.82
CA GLY A 164 9.44 -15.05 5.44
C GLY A 164 8.37 -14.79 6.51
N SER A 165 7.63 -15.82 6.91
CA SER A 165 6.59 -15.71 7.94
C SER A 165 7.13 -15.40 9.34
N ALA A 166 8.43 -15.61 9.61
CA ALA A 166 9.02 -15.24 10.89
C ALA A 166 9.05 -13.72 11.11
N ALA A 167 8.97 -12.92 10.03
CA ALA A 167 8.91 -11.45 10.10
C ALA A 167 7.75 -10.94 10.98
N GLU A 168 6.64 -11.68 11.08
CA GLU A 168 5.49 -11.34 11.94
C GLU A 168 5.87 -11.26 13.43
N ARG A 169 6.94 -11.94 13.85
CA ARG A 169 7.35 -12.06 15.26
C ARG A 169 8.39 -11.04 15.69
N TYR A 170 8.97 -10.28 14.76
CA TYR A 170 10.06 -9.35 15.06
C TYR A 170 9.67 -7.91 14.70
N PRO A 171 10.24 -6.90 15.39
CA PRO A 171 10.06 -5.51 15.00
C PRO A 171 10.45 -5.28 13.54
N ARG A 172 9.71 -4.41 12.85
CA ARG A 172 9.91 -4.16 11.43
C ARG A 172 11.34 -3.63 11.16
N TYR A 173 12.02 -4.20 10.15
CA TYR A 173 13.38 -3.85 9.74
C TYR A 173 14.46 -3.90 10.83
N PHE A 174 14.25 -4.63 11.94
CA PHE A 174 15.21 -4.70 13.05
C PHE A 174 16.63 -5.12 12.63
N PHE A 175 16.75 -5.96 11.60
CA PHE A 175 18.02 -6.46 11.09
C PHE A 175 18.84 -5.40 10.32
N ARG A 176 18.26 -4.22 10.03
CA ARG A 176 18.97 -3.05 9.49
C ARG A 176 19.34 -2.02 10.56
N ASP A 177 18.95 -2.25 11.82
CA ASP A 177 19.20 -1.32 12.91
C ASP A 177 20.68 -1.25 13.27
N LYS A 178 21.29 -0.07 13.07
CA LYS A 178 22.74 0.12 13.26
C LYS A 178 23.19 -0.16 14.69
N GLU A 179 22.40 0.24 15.68
CA GLU A 179 22.71 0.02 17.09
C GLU A 179 22.63 -1.45 17.47
N LEU A 180 21.60 -2.16 17.00
CA LEU A 180 21.44 -3.60 17.20
C LEU A 180 22.61 -4.36 16.59
N ILE A 181 22.94 -4.07 15.32
CA ILE A 181 24.05 -4.71 14.62
C ILE A 181 25.37 -4.47 15.37
N ALA A 182 25.61 -3.24 15.82
CA ALA A 182 26.81 -2.90 16.58
C ALA A 182 26.87 -3.66 17.92
N ALA A 183 25.75 -3.78 18.64
CA ALA A 183 25.65 -4.53 19.88
C ALA A 183 25.86 -6.03 19.67
N LEU A 184 25.31 -6.59 18.59
CA LEU A 184 25.52 -7.98 18.18
C LEU A 184 26.99 -8.24 17.88
N LYS A 185 27.65 -7.39 17.08
CA LYS A 185 29.09 -7.54 16.75
C LYS A 185 29.98 -7.43 17.98
N ALA A 186 29.59 -6.61 18.95
CA ALA A 186 30.29 -6.48 20.23
C ALA A 186 29.94 -7.57 21.26
N ASN A 187 29.09 -8.55 20.90
CA ASN A 187 28.59 -9.61 21.79
C ASN A 187 27.95 -9.10 23.11
N LYS A 188 27.34 -7.91 23.07
CA LYS A 188 26.72 -7.27 24.25
C LYS A 188 25.25 -7.69 24.36
N LYS A 189 25.00 -8.90 24.85
CA LYS A 189 23.64 -9.51 24.92
C LYS A 189 22.59 -8.63 25.59
N GLU A 190 22.93 -7.97 26.68
CA GLU A 190 22.01 -7.06 27.38
C GLU A 190 21.62 -5.85 26.52
N LYS A 191 22.59 -5.26 25.78
CA LYS A 191 22.29 -4.16 24.86
C LYS A 191 21.42 -4.60 23.69
N VAL A 192 21.62 -5.81 23.19
CA VAL A 192 20.79 -6.43 22.14
C VAL A 192 19.36 -6.60 22.64
N GLN A 193 19.19 -7.17 23.84
CA GLN A 193 17.89 -7.33 24.48
C GLN A 193 17.17 -5.98 24.63
N ASN A 194 17.84 -4.97 25.19
CA ASN A 194 17.25 -3.65 25.42
C ASN A 194 16.91 -2.94 24.11
N ARG A 195 17.75 -3.04 23.08
CA ARG A 195 17.47 -2.45 21.76
C ARG A 195 16.27 -3.11 21.10
N MET A 196 16.17 -4.44 21.15
CA MET A 196 15.00 -5.15 20.61
C MET A 196 13.70 -4.78 21.32
N ARG A 197 13.73 -4.61 22.65
CA ARG A 197 12.57 -4.12 23.42
C ARG A 197 12.13 -2.73 22.97
N LEU A 198 13.09 -1.82 22.76
CA LEU A 198 12.79 -0.48 22.26
C LEU A 198 12.15 -0.51 20.87
N LEU A 199 12.72 -1.29 19.94
CA LEU A 199 12.17 -1.46 18.60
C LEU A 199 10.75 -2.07 18.65
N ALA A 200 10.52 -3.04 19.54
CA ALA A 200 9.20 -3.64 19.73
C ALA A 200 8.18 -2.62 20.26
N GLN A 201 8.55 -1.79 21.23
CA GLN A 201 7.69 -0.71 21.74
C GLN A 201 7.34 0.31 20.64
N GLN A 202 8.32 0.69 19.82
CA GLN A 202 8.09 1.59 18.69
C GLN A 202 7.10 1.00 17.68
N ASP A 203 7.30 -0.26 17.30
CA ASP A 203 6.42 -0.96 16.35
C ASP A 203 5.00 -1.13 16.91
N MET A 204 4.87 -1.48 18.20
CA MET A 204 3.56 -1.50 18.89
C MET A 204 2.88 -0.12 18.88
N SER A 205 3.62 0.96 19.12
CA SER A 205 3.08 2.33 19.06
C SER A 205 2.60 2.70 17.66
N GLU A 206 3.29 2.22 16.61
CA GLU A 206 2.92 2.41 15.21
C GLU A 206 1.62 1.66 14.88
N ILE A 207 1.48 0.41 15.36
CA ILE A 207 0.25 -0.37 15.23
C ILE A 207 -0.91 0.34 15.92
N GLU A 208 -0.72 0.83 17.14
CA GLU A 208 -1.77 1.54 17.89
C GLU A 208 -2.21 2.83 17.18
N LEU A 209 -1.24 3.61 16.68
CA LEU A 209 -1.51 4.83 15.93
C LEU A 209 -2.32 4.55 14.66
N ASN A 210 -1.93 3.52 13.90
CA ASN A 210 -2.65 3.14 12.70
C ASN A 210 -4.05 2.56 13.02
N LEU A 211 -4.20 1.80 14.12
CA LEU A 211 -5.51 1.36 14.58
C LEU A 211 -6.43 2.56 14.91
N LYS A 212 -5.90 3.62 15.53
CA LYS A 212 -6.66 4.85 15.78
C LYS A 212 -7.09 5.52 14.48
N LYS A 213 -6.21 5.62 13.48
CA LYS A 213 -6.55 6.13 12.13
C LYS A 213 -7.63 5.28 11.46
N MET A 214 -7.53 3.97 11.57
CA MET A 214 -8.50 3.01 11.03
C MET A 214 -9.89 3.18 11.65
N LYS A 215 -9.97 3.42 12.97
CA LYS A 215 -11.24 3.73 13.64
C LYS A 215 -11.88 5.03 13.15
N ILE A 216 -11.07 6.05 12.83
CA ILE A 216 -11.59 7.30 12.24
C ILE A 216 -12.18 7.03 10.86
N ILE A 217 -11.49 6.23 10.03
CA ILE A 217 -11.97 5.82 8.71
C ILE A 217 -13.30 5.04 8.83
N ASP A 218 -13.40 4.12 9.78
CA ASP A 218 -14.63 3.35 10.04
C ASP A 218 -15.82 4.26 10.38
N VAL A 219 -15.62 5.22 11.28
CA VAL A 219 -16.63 6.22 11.63
C VAL A 219 -17.04 7.06 10.41
N GLU A 220 -16.09 7.46 9.57
CA GLU A 220 -16.39 8.20 8.35
C GLU A 220 -17.24 7.38 7.36
N VAL A 221 -16.95 6.08 7.21
CA VAL A 221 -17.78 5.17 6.39
C VAL A 221 -19.19 5.08 6.95
N ILE A 222 -19.34 4.82 8.26
CA ILE A 222 -20.66 4.74 8.90
C ILE A 222 -21.45 6.03 8.65
N GLN A 223 -20.83 7.20 8.85
CA GLN A 223 -21.48 8.49 8.61
C GLN A 223 -21.91 8.63 7.15
N LYS A 224 -21.04 8.32 6.19
CA LYS A 224 -21.36 8.41 4.75
C LYS A 224 -22.51 7.50 4.36
N VAL A 225 -22.53 6.25 4.85
CA VAL A 225 -23.61 5.28 4.59
C VAL A 225 -24.93 5.74 5.20
N LEU A 226 -24.93 6.23 6.44
CA LEU A 226 -26.14 6.74 7.11
C LEU A 226 -26.71 7.99 6.41
N LEU A 227 -25.84 8.89 5.95
CA LEU A 227 -26.27 10.07 5.19
C LEU A 227 -26.84 9.68 3.82
N ALA A 228 -26.27 8.67 3.16
CA ALA A 228 -26.81 8.13 1.92
C ALA A 228 -28.19 7.51 2.11
N ASP A 229 -28.39 6.70 3.17
CA ASP A 229 -29.69 6.10 3.50
C ASP A 229 -30.76 7.16 3.80
N LYS A 230 -30.41 8.20 4.57
CA LYS A 230 -31.31 9.34 4.83
C LYS A 230 -31.72 10.07 3.54
N LYS A 231 -30.76 10.31 2.63
CA LYS A 231 -31.05 10.93 1.32
C LYS A 231 -31.97 10.04 0.48
N ALA A 232 -31.70 8.74 0.42
CA ALA A 232 -32.53 7.78 -0.31
C ALA A 232 -33.97 7.73 0.25
N LYS A 233 -34.14 7.76 1.58
CA LYS A 233 -35.46 7.83 2.22
C LYS A 233 -36.20 9.13 1.91
N LYS A 234 -35.51 10.28 1.91
CA LYS A 234 -36.10 11.58 1.53
C LYS A 234 -36.50 11.61 0.05
N GLN A 235 -35.69 11.03 -0.83
CA GLN A 235 -36.01 10.96 -2.26
C GLN A 235 -37.23 10.08 -2.53
N LYS A 236 -37.41 8.97 -1.78
CA LYS A 236 -38.62 8.14 -1.85
C LYS A 236 -39.90 8.86 -1.43
N SER A 237 -39.83 9.79 -0.47
CA SER A 237 -41.00 10.58 -0.05
C SER A 237 -41.40 11.68 -1.04
N ASP A 238 -40.51 12.08 -1.96
CA ASP A 238 -40.76 13.09 -3.01
C ASP A 238 -41.18 12.46 -4.36
N LEU A 239 -41.34 11.13 -4.43
CA LEU A 239 -41.87 10.46 -5.62
C LEU A 239 -43.37 10.76 -5.76
N ARG A 240 -43.71 11.81 -6.51
CA ARG A 240 -45.06 12.00 -7.05
C ARG A 240 -45.22 11.08 -8.25
N PHE A 241 -46.26 10.25 -8.25
CA PHE A 241 -46.65 9.55 -9.47
C PHE A 241 -46.89 10.58 -10.57
N ALA A 242 -46.21 10.45 -11.71
CA ALA A 242 -46.59 11.18 -12.91
C ALA A 242 -48.04 10.81 -13.24
N SER A 243 -48.90 11.79 -13.46
CA SER A 243 -50.25 11.53 -13.96
C SER A 243 -50.16 10.82 -15.30
N LEU A 244 -50.91 9.74 -15.47
CA LEU A 244 -50.93 8.92 -16.69
C LEU A 244 -51.16 9.81 -17.92
N ASN A 245 -50.14 9.95 -18.74
CA ASN A 245 -50.24 10.50 -20.09
C ASN A 245 -50.61 9.34 -21.01
N SER A 246 -51.81 9.36 -21.62
CA SER A 246 -52.35 8.25 -22.42
C SER A 246 -51.54 7.93 -23.68
N ASP A 247 -50.60 8.81 -24.05
CA ASP A 247 -49.79 8.71 -25.27
C ASP A 247 -48.34 8.27 -25.00
N GLU A 248 -47.94 8.08 -23.74
CA GLU A 248 -46.58 7.66 -23.39
C GLU A 248 -46.49 6.13 -23.28
N LYS A 249 -45.87 5.50 -24.29
CA LYS A 249 -45.51 4.08 -24.25
C LYS A 249 -44.55 3.85 -23.08
N LEU A 250 -44.97 3.01 -22.14
CA LEU A 250 -44.11 2.46 -21.10
C LEU A 250 -43.00 1.61 -21.75
N THR A 251 -41.80 2.16 -21.83
CA THR A 251 -40.57 1.38 -22.01
C THR A 251 -40.05 0.98 -20.64
N PHE A 252 -40.02 -0.33 -20.39
CA PHE A 252 -39.39 -0.87 -19.19
C PHE A 252 -37.88 -0.60 -19.25
N PRO A 253 -37.24 -0.14 -18.16
CA PRO A 253 -35.79 -0.09 -18.11
C PRO A 253 -35.26 -1.52 -18.25
N VAL A 254 -34.46 -1.76 -19.28
CA VAL A 254 -33.59 -2.93 -19.33
C VAL A 254 -32.61 -2.73 -18.18
N THR A 255 -32.71 -3.57 -17.16
CA THR A 255 -31.76 -3.62 -16.07
C THR A 255 -30.51 -4.35 -16.56
N ASP A 256 -29.31 -3.78 -16.36
CA ASP A 256 -27.99 -4.37 -16.69
C ASP A 256 -27.65 -5.65 -15.89
N ASP A 257 -28.66 -6.34 -15.35
CA ASP A 257 -28.51 -7.64 -14.68
C ASP A 257 -28.37 -8.79 -15.71
N GLU A 258 -28.54 -8.52 -17.01
CA GLU A 258 -28.26 -9.45 -18.10
C GLU A 258 -26.95 -9.07 -18.81
N VAL A 259 -25.86 -9.74 -18.41
CA VAL A 259 -24.57 -9.68 -19.10
C VAL A 259 -24.61 -10.58 -20.32
N TRP A 260 -24.51 -9.99 -21.52
CA TRP A 260 -24.44 -10.75 -22.77
C TRP A 260 -23.01 -11.25 -23.02
N VAL A 261 -22.87 -12.44 -23.62
CA VAL A 261 -21.56 -13.14 -23.78
C VAL A 261 -20.56 -12.33 -24.61
N ASP A 262 -21.02 -11.39 -25.42
CA ASP A 262 -20.21 -10.47 -26.24
C ASP A 262 -19.61 -9.29 -25.45
N GLU A 263 -20.09 -8.99 -24.25
CA GLU A 263 -19.53 -7.94 -23.37
C GLU A 263 -18.37 -8.43 -22.49
N VAL A 264 -18.12 -9.75 -22.46
CA VAL A 264 -17.07 -10.41 -21.64
C VAL A 264 -15.65 -10.02 -22.08
N GLY A 265 -15.49 -9.38 -23.24
CA GLY A 265 -14.19 -9.01 -23.79
C GLY A 265 -13.68 -7.61 -23.48
N HIS A 266 -14.48 -6.70 -22.89
CA HIS A 266 -14.15 -5.27 -22.79
C HIS A 266 -14.30 -4.71 -21.37
N PHE A 267 -13.81 -5.43 -20.35
CA PHE A 267 -13.78 -4.91 -18.98
C PHE A 267 -12.69 -3.84 -18.80
N GLU A 268 -13.08 -2.55 -18.85
CA GLU A 268 -12.33 -1.46 -18.21
C GLU A 268 -12.90 -1.22 -16.81
N ALA A 269 -12.05 -1.33 -15.78
CA ALA A 269 -12.45 -0.97 -14.41
C ALA A 269 -12.40 0.55 -14.24
N LYS A 270 -13.49 1.23 -14.58
CA LYS A 270 -13.75 2.60 -14.12
C LYS A 270 -14.26 2.52 -12.69
N ALA A 271 -13.47 3.00 -11.73
CA ALA A 271 -14.02 3.29 -10.41
C ALA A 271 -15.00 4.45 -10.57
N ASP A 272 -16.30 4.18 -10.44
CA ASP A 272 -17.32 5.21 -10.49
C ASP A 272 -16.98 6.30 -9.46
N LYS A 273 -16.98 7.55 -9.91
CA LYS A 273 -16.92 8.71 -9.02
C LYS A 273 -17.92 8.48 -7.91
N CYS A 274 -17.46 8.58 -6.66
CA CYS A 274 -18.25 8.41 -5.45
C CYS A 274 -19.74 8.81 -5.68
N PRO A 275 -20.70 7.88 -5.52
CA PRO A 275 -22.11 8.11 -5.91
C PRO A 275 -22.76 9.29 -5.18
N TYR A 276 -22.12 9.76 -4.11
CA TYR A 276 -22.48 10.97 -3.39
C TYR A 276 -21.25 11.88 -3.25
N ASP A 277 -20.90 12.58 -4.32
CA ASP A 277 -19.85 13.59 -4.27
C ASP A 277 -20.28 14.74 -3.35
N THR A 278 -19.70 14.81 -2.15
CA THR A 278 -19.86 15.95 -1.24
C THR A 278 -18.80 17.02 -1.47
N ARG A 279 -18.01 17.00 -2.56
CA ARG A 279 -17.07 18.07 -2.91
C ARG A 279 -17.76 19.33 -3.48
N LYS A 280 -18.78 19.82 -2.78
CA LYS A 280 -19.14 21.23 -2.78
C LYS A 280 -19.16 21.69 -1.32
N SER A 281 -18.32 22.68 -1.01
CA SER A 281 -18.07 23.32 0.28
C SER A 281 -17.10 22.60 1.24
N LEU A 282 -15.81 22.91 1.09
CA LEU A 282 -15.01 23.68 2.05
C LEU A 282 -13.80 24.27 1.32
#